data_AF-A0A349E6M2-F1
#
_entry.id   AF-A0A349E6M2-F1
#
_cell.length_a   1.000
_cell.length_b   1.000
_cell.length_c   1.000
_cell.angle_alpha   90.00
_cell.angle_beta   90.00
_cell.angle_gamma   90.00
#
_symmetry.space_group_name_H-M   'P 1'
#
loop_
_entity.id
_entity.type
_entity.pdbx_description
1 polymer ?
#
loop_
_entity_poly.entity_id
_entity_poly.type
_entity_poly.pdbx_seq_one_letter_code
_entity_poly.pdbx_strand_id
1 'polypeptide(L)'
;DAETGDRVWHYQTVHHGLWDYDPPAAPILMDITVDGEPVKAVTQLTKQAFAFVFNRETGEPIWEIEERAVPQSDVPGEVTSPTQPFPTRPAPFDRQGATVDNLIDFTPELRAEALEIFNNYVTGPLFTPPSIRSDDPNGTQGTIQLPGSQGGADVQGAAFDPETGYLYIPSITSPFVADIVPGDPEITNLSYVKGARRWIAGPRGLPLFKPPYGRITAIDMNTGEHIWMAPNGDGPIDHPDLVDLDLGQLGLPGRPSPLLTKTLLFLGEGLTNQRPGGRIPADMPVEIATNSGGPMFRAYSKESGEIVWETELEAGTSGPPISYLYEGEQFILVAIGDRQYSPELVAFKLP
;
A
#
# COMPACT_ATOMS: atom_id res chain seq x y z
N ASP A 1 -26.65 10.22 -7.36
CA ASP A 1 -27.00 11.36 -8.22
C ASP A 1 -26.45 12.63 -7.57
N ALA A 2 -25.72 13.45 -8.34
CA ALA A 2 -24.98 14.58 -7.77
C ALA A 2 -25.88 15.79 -7.43
N GLU A 3 -27.05 15.90 -8.05
CA GLU A 3 -27.99 17.00 -7.81
C GLU A 3 -28.87 16.74 -6.59
N THR A 4 -29.27 15.48 -6.40
CA THR A 4 -30.24 15.06 -5.37
C THR A 4 -29.60 14.40 -4.16
N GLY A 5 -28.41 13.80 -4.31
CA GLY A 5 -27.79 12.93 -3.31
C GLY A 5 -28.33 11.50 -3.29
N ASP A 6 -29.26 11.14 -4.18
CA ASP A 6 -29.84 9.81 -4.21
C ASP A 6 -28.78 8.74 -4.56
N ARG A 7 -28.77 7.64 -3.81
CA ARG A 7 -27.85 6.52 -4.04
C ARG A 7 -28.30 5.73 -5.28
N VAL A 8 -27.43 5.68 -6.30
CA VAL A 8 -27.68 4.91 -7.52
C VAL A 8 -27.40 3.42 -7.29
N TRP A 9 -26.19 3.10 -6.83
CA TRP A 9 -25.77 1.76 -6.45
C TRP A 9 -24.75 1.85 -5.31
N HIS A 10 -24.44 0.71 -4.67
CA HIS A 10 -23.32 0.58 -3.75
C HIS A 10 -22.82 -0.86 -3.73
N TYR A 11 -21.56 -1.03 -3.35
CA TYR A 11 -20.95 -2.32 -3.07
C TYR A 11 -20.16 -2.22 -1.76
N GLN A 12 -20.21 -3.27 -0.92
CA GLN A 12 -19.44 -3.33 0.32
C GLN A 12 -18.20 -4.20 0.11
N THR A 13 -17.02 -3.58 0.07
CA THR A 13 -15.73 -4.29 -0.17
C THR A 13 -15.15 -4.96 1.08
N VAL A 14 -15.71 -4.68 2.26
CA VAL A 14 -15.37 -5.34 3.53
C VAL A 14 -16.63 -5.54 4.35
N HIS A 15 -16.97 -6.78 4.65
CA HIS A 15 -18.04 -7.14 5.56
C HIS A 15 -17.52 -7.06 7.00
N HIS A 16 -18.14 -6.24 7.84
CA HIS A 16 -17.78 -6.11 9.27
C HIS A 16 -16.27 -5.86 9.49
N GLY A 17 -15.77 -4.68 9.13
CA GLY A 17 -14.34 -4.37 9.14
C GLY A 17 -13.70 -4.28 10.53
N LEU A 18 -12.54 -4.95 10.70
CA LEU A 18 -11.74 -4.96 11.94
C LEU A 18 -10.30 -4.42 11.74
N TRP A 19 -9.92 -4.17 10.49
CA TRP A 19 -8.51 -4.05 10.06
C TRP A 19 -8.07 -2.65 9.66
N ASP A 20 -8.99 -1.66 9.65
CA ASP A 20 -8.73 -0.35 9.01
C ASP A 20 -8.47 -0.47 7.50
N TYR A 21 -9.21 -1.37 6.84
CA TYR A 21 -9.18 -1.58 5.38
C TYR A 21 -10.19 -0.70 4.66
N ASP A 22 -10.02 0.61 4.82
CA ASP A 22 -10.77 1.62 4.08
C ASP A 22 -10.38 1.61 2.60
N PRO A 23 -11.25 2.11 1.70
CA PRO A 23 -10.90 2.54 0.35
C PRO A 23 -10.40 4.00 0.40
N PRO A 24 -9.08 4.27 0.44
CA PRO A 24 -8.57 5.60 0.79
C PRO A 24 -8.40 6.52 -0.42
N ALA A 25 -8.30 5.96 -1.63
CA ALA A 25 -8.15 6.68 -2.87
C ALA A 25 -9.50 6.95 -3.54
N ALA A 26 -9.58 8.03 -4.31
CA ALA A 26 -10.73 8.29 -5.16
C ALA A 26 -10.91 7.16 -6.20
N PRO A 27 -12.15 6.75 -6.51
CA PRO A 27 -12.40 5.82 -7.60
C PRO A 27 -11.91 6.37 -8.95
N ILE A 28 -11.35 5.50 -9.77
CA ILE A 28 -10.78 5.86 -11.08
C ILE A 28 -11.75 5.45 -12.17
N LEU A 29 -12.25 6.42 -12.93
CA LEU A 29 -13.11 6.15 -14.08
C LEU A 29 -12.23 5.72 -15.27
N MET A 30 -12.63 4.64 -15.92
CA MET A 30 -11.89 4.07 -17.04
C MET A 30 -12.87 3.70 -18.15
N ASP A 31 -12.48 3.93 -19.39
CA ASP A 31 -13.14 3.34 -20.55
C ASP A 31 -12.20 2.24 -21.06
N ILE A 32 -12.63 0.98 -20.94
CA ILE A 32 -11.84 -0.22 -21.23
C ILE A 32 -12.59 -1.13 -22.21
N THR A 33 -11.92 -2.12 -22.76
CA THR A 33 -12.54 -3.16 -23.60
C THR A 33 -12.34 -4.52 -22.94
N VAL A 34 -13.43 -5.20 -22.57
CA VAL A 34 -13.38 -6.53 -21.94
C VAL A 34 -14.10 -7.51 -22.84
N ASP A 35 -13.43 -8.61 -23.19
CA ASP A 35 -13.94 -9.63 -24.12
C ASP A 35 -14.42 -9.06 -25.48
N GLY A 36 -13.79 -7.98 -25.94
CA GLY A 36 -14.13 -7.27 -27.18
C GLY A 36 -15.24 -6.22 -27.05
N GLU A 37 -15.86 -6.08 -25.88
CA GLU A 37 -16.94 -5.13 -25.63
C GLU A 37 -16.45 -3.88 -24.88
N PRO A 38 -16.82 -2.66 -25.33
CA PRO A 38 -16.47 -1.44 -24.62
C PRO A 38 -17.26 -1.31 -23.32
N VAL A 39 -16.56 -1.05 -22.22
CA VAL A 39 -17.13 -0.97 -20.87
C VAL A 39 -16.76 0.36 -20.22
N LYS A 40 -17.79 1.02 -19.69
CA LYS A 40 -17.65 2.19 -18.82
C LYS A 40 -17.35 1.74 -17.39
N ALA A 41 -16.07 1.56 -17.06
CA ALA A 41 -15.65 1.04 -15.77
C ALA A 41 -15.38 2.13 -14.73
N VAL A 42 -15.41 1.71 -13.46
CA VAL A 42 -14.84 2.42 -12.31
C VAL A 42 -14.04 1.42 -11.48
N THR A 43 -12.83 1.79 -11.09
CA THR A 43 -11.96 0.98 -10.22
C THR A 43 -11.82 1.64 -8.85
N GLN A 44 -12.06 0.87 -7.79
CA GLN A 44 -11.72 1.23 -6.43
C GLN A 44 -10.50 0.42 -5.97
N LEU A 45 -9.40 1.12 -5.71
CA LEU A 45 -8.22 0.54 -5.08
C LEU A 45 -8.40 0.54 -3.56
N THR A 46 -7.89 -0.50 -2.91
CA THR A 46 -8.07 -0.68 -1.47
C THR A 46 -6.78 -1.03 -0.74
N LYS A 47 -6.77 -0.81 0.58
CA LYS A 47 -5.62 -1.16 1.44
C LYS A 47 -5.31 -2.66 1.44
N GLN A 48 -6.28 -3.52 1.15
CA GLN A 48 -6.07 -4.96 0.98
C GLN A 48 -5.20 -5.30 -0.24
N ALA A 49 -4.82 -4.33 -1.06
CA ALA A 49 -4.16 -4.53 -2.33
C ALA A 49 -5.03 -5.16 -3.43
N PHE A 50 -6.35 -4.95 -3.35
CA PHE A 50 -7.29 -5.30 -4.40
C PHE A 50 -7.68 -4.09 -5.25
N ALA A 51 -7.93 -4.35 -6.53
CA ALA A 51 -8.65 -3.45 -7.43
C ALA A 51 -10.05 -4.03 -7.67
N PHE A 52 -11.07 -3.41 -7.07
CA PHE A 52 -12.46 -3.77 -7.33
C PHE A 52 -12.98 -2.98 -8.53
N VAL A 53 -13.46 -3.66 -9.56
CA VAL A 53 -13.82 -3.05 -10.84
C VAL A 53 -15.27 -3.30 -11.19
N PHE A 54 -16.00 -2.23 -11.44
CA PHE A 54 -17.45 -2.25 -11.69
C PHE A 54 -17.79 -1.48 -12.96
N ASN A 55 -18.91 -1.82 -13.59
CA ASN A 55 -19.58 -0.92 -14.52
C ASN A 55 -20.06 0.31 -13.72
N ARG A 56 -19.60 1.50 -14.07
CA ARG A 56 -19.86 2.72 -13.28
C ARG A 56 -21.32 3.17 -13.32
N GLU A 57 -22.08 2.73 -14.31
CA GLU A 57 -23.51 3.07 -14.47
C GLU A 57 -24.40 2.12 -13.66
N THR A 58 -24.08 0.81 -13.64
CA THR A 58 -24.93 -0.21 -13.01
C THR A 58 -24.46 -0.67 -11.63
N GLY A 59 -23.16 -0.55 -11.34
CA GLY A 59 -22.53 -1.13 -10.15
C GLY A 59 -22.26 -2.63 -10.24
N GLU A 60 -22.51 -3.26 -11.41
CA GLU A 60 -22.23 -4.68 -11.63
C GLU A 60 -20.71 -4.89 -11.73
N PRO A 61 -20.16 -5.94 -11.09
CA PRO A 61 -18.74 -6.27 -11.22
C PRO A 61 -18.37 -6.59 -12.68
N ILE A 62 -17.21 -6.11 -13.13
CA ILE A 62 -16.69 -6.45 -14.46
C ILE A 62 -16.13 -7.87 -14.49
N TRP A 63 -15.46 -8.26 -13.40
CA TRP A 63 -15.01 -9.64 -13.18
C TRP A 63 -15.64 -10.17 -11.91
N GLU A 64 -15.69 -11.50 -11.79
CA GLU A 64 -16.29 -12.18 -10.64
C GLU A 64 -15.64 -11.73 -9.32
N ILE A 65 -16.48 -11.52 -8.31
CA ILE A 65 -16.07 -11.29 -6.93
C ILE A 65 -16.63 -12.44 -6.10
N GLU A 66 -15.74 -13.25 -5.53
CA GLU A 66 -16.10 -14.43 -4.76
C GLU A 66 -16.24 -14.09 -3.28
N GLU A 67 -17.28 -14.62 -2.64
CA GLU A 67 -17.36 -14.66 -1.18
C GLU A 67 -16.53 -15.83 -0.65
N ARG A 68 -15.39 -15.52 -0.01
CA ARG A 68 -14.49 -16.55 0.55
C ARG A 68 -14.53 -16.54 2.06
N ALA A 69 -14.49 -17.72 2.66
CA ALA A 69 -14.35 -17.87 4.10
C ALA A 69 -13.00 -17.26 4.57
N VAL A 70 -13.04 -16.53 5.67
CA VAL A 70 -11.86 -15.89 6.28
C VAL A 70 -11.69 -16.32 7.74
N PRO A 71 -10.50 -16.15 8.35
CA PRO A 71 -10.31 -16.45 9.77
C PRO A 71 -11.31 -15.70 10.64
N GLN A 72 -11.81 -16.37 11.67
CA GLN A 72 -12.79 -15.81 12.63
C GLN A 72 -12.08 -15.45 13.93
N SER A 73 -12.64 -14.49 14.67
CA SER A 73 -12.05 -14.06 15.93
C SER A 73 -12.32 -15.05 17.06
N ASP A 74 -11.35 -15.21 17.96
CA ASP A 74 -11.48 -15.91 19.24
C ASP A 74 -11.71 -14.94 20.41
N VAL A 75 -11.76 -13.63 20.15
CA VAL A 75 -11.99 -12.59 21.16
C VAL A 75 -13.42 -12.73 21.70
N PRO A 76 -13.60 -12.93 23.02
CA PRO A 76 -14.93 -13.08 23.62
C PRO A 76 -15.88 -11.92 23.31
N GLY A 77 -17.01 -12.24 22.68
CA GLY A 77 -18.03 -11.26 22.32
C GLY A 77 -17.75 -10.46 21.04
N GLU A 78 -16.61 -10.66 20.37
CA GLU A 78 -16.38 -10.12 19.03
C GLU A 78 -17.24 -10.87 18.00
N VAL A 79 -17.77 -10.12 17.04
CA VAL A 79 -18.54 -10.66 15.92
C VAL A 79 -17.69 -10.48 14.67
N THR A 80 -17.57 -11.51 13.86
CA THR A 80 -16.86 -11.46 12.58
C THR A 80 -17.79 -11.85 11.44
N SER A 81 -17.51 -11.35 10.23
CA SER A 81 -18.18 -11.86 9.03
C SER A 81 -17.63 -13.25 8.69
N PRO A 82 -18.48 -14.24 8.34
CA PRO A 82 -18.01 -15.57 7.94
C PRO A 82 -17.23 -15.53 6.61
N THR A 83 -17.57 -14.59 5.73
CA THR A 83 -16.94 -14.42 4.41
C THR A 83 -16.55 -12.97 4.15
N GLN A 84 -15.66 -12.77 3.18
CA GLN A 84 -15.30 -11.48 2.61
C GLN A 84 -15.32 -11.57 1.08
N PRO A 85 -15.49 -10.43 0.38
CA PRO A 85 -15.42 -10.39 -1.07
C PRO A 85 -13.96 -10.40 -1.56
N PHE A 86 -13.66 -11.27 -2.51
CA PHE A 86 -12.36 -11.39 -3.18
C PHE A 86 -12.54 -11.22 -4.69
N PRO A 87 -12.10 -10.10 -5.30
CA PRO A 87 -12.12 -9.98 -6.75
C PRO A 87 -11.18 -11.02 -7.36
N THR A 88 -11.67 -11.71 -8.39
CA THR A 88 -10.89 -12.71 -9.13
C THR A 88 -9.88 -12.06 -10.07
N ARG A 89 -10.17 -10.83 -10.53
CA ARG A 89 -9.29 -10.01 -11.37
C ARG A 89 -9.44 -8.52 -11.04
N PRO A 90 -8.36 -7.74 -11.23
CA PRO A 90 -6.97 -8.18 -11.38
C PRO A 90 -6.45 -8.97 -10.17
N ALA A 91 -5.33 -9.68 -10.33
CA ALA A 91 -4.62 -10.26 -9.18
C ALA A 91 -4.19 -9.16 -8.19
N PRO A 92 -4.03 -9.46 -6.88
CA PRO A 92 -3.58 -8.47 -5.89
C PRO A 92 -2.30 -7.76 -6.34
N PHE A 93 -2.30 -6.42 -6.31
CA PHE A 93 -1.15 -5.64 -6.77
C PHE A 93 -0.03 -5.52 -5.73
N ASP A 94 -0.30 -5.96 -4.49
CA ASP A 94 0.65 -6.05 -3.39
C ASP A 94 0.38 -7.33 -2.56
N ARG A 95 1.26 -7.61 -1.61
CA ARG A 95 1.30 -8.81 -0.79
C ARG A 95 0.16 -8.82 0.21
N GLN A 96 -0.43 -10.00 0.35
CA GLN A 96 -1.52 -10.28 1.27
C GLN A 96 -1.14 -11.41 2.21
N GLY A 97 -1.49 -11.26 3.49
CA GLY A 97 -1.25 -12.24 4.54
C GLY A 97 0.16 -12.16 5.16
N ALA A 98 0.19 -12.33 6.47
CA ALA A 98 1.42 -12.52 7.23
C ALA A 98 1.70 -14.03 7.31
N THR A 99 2.57 -14.54 6.44
CA THR A 99 2.91 -15.96 6.37
C THR A 99 4.42 -16.16 6.49
N VAL A 100 4.84 -17.35 6.92
CA VAL A 100 6.27 -17.71 7.04
C VAL A 100 7.00 -17.63 5.70
N ASP A 101 6.32 -17.94 4.60
CA ASP A 101 6.89 -17.89 3.24
C ASP A 101 7.25 -16.46 2.82
N ASN A 102 6.57 -15.47 3.40
CA ASN A 102 6.76 -14.06 3.11
C ASN A 102 7.88 -13.42 3.95
N LEU A 103 8.41 -14.11 4.97
CA LEU A 103 9.49 -13.58 5.80
C LEU A 103 10.78 -13.43 5.01
N ILE A 104 11.57 -12.40 5.34
CA ILE A 104 12.88 -12.20 4.71
C ILE A 104 13.76 -13.46 4.79
N ASP A 105 14.58 -13.63 3.77
CA ASP A 105 15.48 -14.77 3.63
C ASP A 105 16.78 -14.43 2.91
N PHE A 106 17.23 -13.17 3.04
CA PHE A 106 18.53 -12.72 2.52
C PHE A 106 19.69 -13.60 2.99
N THR A 107 19.64 -14.05 4.26
CA THR A 107 20.53 -15.07 4.84
C THR A 107 19.76 -16.03 5.75
N PRO A 108 20.29 -17.23 6.02
CA PRO A 108 19.71 -18.16 7.00
C PRO A 108 19.55 -17.56 8.41
N GLU A 109 20.50 -16.74 8.84
CA GLU A 109 20.49 -16.09 10.16
C GLU A 109 19.37 -15.05 10.25
N LEU A 110 19.25 -14.17 9.25
CA LEU A 110 18.18 -13.17 9.19
C LEU A 110 16.80 -13.85 9.12
N ARG A 111 16.68 -14.95 8.38
CA ARG A 111 15.45 -15.74 8.33
C ARG A 111 15.08 -16.32 9.69
N ALA A 112 16.05 -16.85 10.44
CA ALA A 112 15.83 -17.41 11.77
C ALA A 112 15.37 -16.33 12.75
N GLU A 113 16.04 -15.18 12.78
CA GLU A 113 15.65 -14.05 13.64
C GLU A 113 14.26 -13.48 13.26
N ALA A 114 13.96 -13.39 11.96
CA ALA A 114 12.63 -13.00 11.48
C ALA A 114 11.54 -13.96 11.97
N LEU A 115 11.82 -15.28 11.96
CA LEU A 115 10.90 -16.29 12.47
C LEU A 115 10.69 -16.17 13.99
N GLU A 116 11.75 -15.90 14.75
CA GLU A 116 11.65 -15.65 16.19
C GLU A 116 10.75 -14.44 16.49
N ILE A 117 10.91 -13.34 15.75
CA ILE A 117 10.02 -12.16 15.86
C ILE A 117 8.58 -12.55 15.52
N PHE A 118 8.38 -13.20 14.37
CA PHE A 118 7.08 -13.58 13.84
C PHE A 118 6.27 -14.48 14.80
N ASN A 119 6.94 -15.39 15.52
CA ASN A 119 6.32 -16.33 16.45
C ASN A 119 5.71 -15.66 17.69
N ASN A 120 5.99 -14.37 17.96
CA ASN A 120 5.36 -13.64 19.06
C ASN A 120 3.94 -13.14 18.73
N TYR A 121 3.45 -13.36 17.50
CA TYR A 121 2.22 -12.76 17.00
C TYR A 121 1.25 -13.81 16.46
N VAL A 122 -0.04 -13.47 16.48
CA VAL A 122 -1.03 -14.16 15.64
C VAL A 122 -0.78 -13.74 14.19
N THR A 123 -0.72 -14.72 13.30
CA THR A 123 -0.39 -14.54 11.88
C THR A 123 -1.28 -15.42 11.03
N GLY A 124 -1.39 -15.12 9.74
CA GLY A 124 -2.33 -15.81 8.87
C GLY A 124 -2.60 -15.08 7.56
N PRO A 125 -3.61 -15.54 6.79
CA PRO A 125 -3.99 -14.94 5.53
C PRO A 125 -4.58 -13.53 5.73
N LEU A 126 -4.89 -12.86 4.61
CA LEU A 126 -5.68 -11.63 4.62
C LEU A 126 -6.95 -11.82 5.46
N PHE A 127 -7.35 -10.78 6.19
CA PHE A 127 -8.47 -10.78 7.13
C PHE A 127 -8.28 -11.65 8.39
N THR A 128 -7.05 -11.98 8.78
CA THR A 128 -6.80 -12.50 10.14
C THR A 128 -7.17 -11.42 11.18
N PRO A 129 -8.12 -11.67 12.10
CA PRO A 129 -8.68 -10.65 12.99
C PRO A 129 -7.67 -10.18 14.05
N PRO A 130 -7.81 -8.97 14.60
CA PRO A 130 -7.03 -8.53 15.76
C PRO A 130 -7.13 -9.51 16.94
N SER A 131 -6.09 -9.58 17.77
CA SER A 131 -6.04 -10.45 18.94
C SER A 131 -5.81 -9.66 20.23
N ILE A 132 -6.19 -10.25 21.37
CA ILE A 132 -5.93 -9.67 22.69
C ILE A 132 -4.43 -9.77 22.97
N ARG A 133 -3.78 -8.64 23.27
CA ARG A 133 -2.38 -8.67 23.73
C ARG A 133 -2.31 -9.36 25.08
N SER A 134 -1.35 -10.28 25.22
CA SER A 134 -0.94 -10.82 26.50
C SER A 134 0.50 -10.42 26.80
N ASP A 135 0.75 -10.07 28.06
CA ASP A 135 2.10 -9.81 28.57
C ASP A 135 2.76 -11.11 29.11
N ASP A 136 2.07 -12.26 28.99
CA ASP A 136 2.65 -13.57 29.32
C ASP A 136 3.80 -13.91 28.36
N PRO A 137 4.89 -14.56 28.82
CA PRO A 137 6.02 -14.93 27.95
C PRO A 137 5.66 -15.80 26.75
N ASN A 138 4.56 -16.55 26.83
CA ASN A 138 4.04 -17.39 25.75
C ASN A 138 2.75 -16.81 25.12
N GLY A 139 2.39 -15.59 25.50
CA GLY A 139 1.24 -14.86 24.99
C GLY A 139 1.54 -14.18 23.66
N THR A 140 0.49 -13.79 22.94
CA THR A 140 0.62 -13.05 21.69
C THR A 140 0.73 -11.54 21.94
N GLN A 141 1.58 -10.87 21.16
CA GLN A 141 1.71 -9.41 21.15
C GLN A 141 0.68 -8.71 20.24
N GLY A 142 -0.27 -9.45 19.66
CA GLY A 142 -1.26 -8.96 18.71
C GLY A 142 -1.23 -9.73 17.40
N THR A 143 -2.02 -9.28 16.43
CA THR A 143 -2.07 -9.89 15.10
C THR A 143 -1.29 -9.07 14.09
N ILE A 144 -0.40 -9.70 13.32
CA ILE A 144 0.24 -9.02 12.18
C ILE A 144 -0.75 -8.98 11.02
N GLN A 145 -1.10 -7.77 10.61
CA GLN A 145 -1.89 -7.48 9.42
C GLN A 145 -0.95 -7.11 8.27
N LEU A 146 -1.10 -7.80 7.15
CA LEU A 146 -0.40 -7.49 5.90
C LEU A 146 -1.39 -7.63 4.72
N PRO A 147 -1.69 -6.56 3.97
CA PRO A 147 -1.24 -5.19 4.20
C PRO A 147 -1.69 -4.64 5.56
N GLY A 148 -0.90 -3.73 6.14
CA GLY A 148 -1.25 -3.04 7.38
C GLY A 148 -2.20 -1.86 7.15
N SER A 149 -2.49 -1.09 8.21
CA SER A 149 -3.41 0.07 8.21
C SER A 149 -3.07 1.18 7.19
N GLN A 150 -1.89 1.17 6.61
CA GLN A 150 -1.38 2.09 5.57
C GLN A 150 -0.67 1.31 4.45
N GLY A 151 -0.92 0.01 4.34
CA GLY A 151 -0.38 -0.85 3.29
C GLY A 151 -1.32 -0.92 2.08
N GLY A 152 -0.83 -1.54 1.00
CA GLY A 152 -1.56 -1.65 -0.26
C GLY A 152 -1.69 -0.28 -0.93
N ALA A 153 -2.88 0.03 -1.47
CA ALA A 153 -3.17 1.38 -1.94
C ALA A 153 -3.57 2.27 -0.77
N ASP A 154 -2.98 3.47 -0.72
CA ASP A 154 -3.36 4.54 0.21
C ASP A 154 -3.77 5.79 -0.61
N VAL A 155 -3.82 6.98 -0.01
CA VAL A 155 -4.33 8.22 -0.62
C VAL A 155 -3.60 8.65 -1.91
N GLN A 156 -2.46 8.04 -2.24
CA GLN A 156 -1.70 8.36 -3.44
C GLN A 156 -2.42 8.04 -4.76
N GLY A 157 -3.46 7.18 -4.72
CA GLY A 157 -4.21 6.78 -5.90
C GLY A 157 -3.37 6.00 -6.91
N ALA A 158 -3.76 6.07 -8.18
CA ALA A 158 -3.10 5.45 -9.31
C ALA A 158 -3.30 6.31 -10.55
N ALA A 159 -2.56 6.02 -11.62
CA ALA A 159 -2.74 6.69 -12.91
C ALA A 159 -3.19 5.71 -13.98
N PHE A 160 -4.17 6.10 -14.79
CA PHE A 160 -4.74 5.29 -15.85
C PHE A 160 -4.40 5.88 -17.23
N ASP A 161 -3.98 5.04 -18.16
CA ASP A 161 -3.73 5.39 -19.55
C ASP A 161 -4.94 4.99 -20.42
N PRO A 162 -5.70 5.95 -20.96
CA PRO A 162 -6.85 5.64 -21.82
C PRO A 162 -6.45 5.14 -23.22
N GLU A 163 -5.20 5.31 -23.66
CA GLU A 163 -4.75 4.82 -24.97
C GLU A 163 -4.41 3.33 -24.93
N THR A 164 -3.79 2.87 -23.82
CA THR A 164 -3.36 1.48 -23.65
C THR A 164 -4.30 0.66 -22.76
N GLY A 165 -5.09 1.31 -21.91
CA GLY A 165 -5.89 0.66 -20.87
C GLY A 165 -5.09 0.28 -19.63
N TYR A 166 -3.85 0.75 -19.49
CA TYR A 166 -2.99 0.35 -18.36
C TYR A 166 -3.24 1.22 -17.12
N LEU A 167 -3.28 0.58 -15.95
CA LEU A 167 -3.39 1.21 -14.64
C LEU A 167 -2.08 1.01 -13.87
N TYR A 168 -1.48 2.11 -13.41
CA TYR A 168 -0.21 2.14 -12.67
C TYR A 168 -0.45 2.43 -11.20
N ILE A 169 -0.22 1.44 -10.35
CA ILE A 169 -0.59 1.48 -8.93
C ILE A 169 0.67 1.52 -8.05
N PRO A 170 1.00 2.67 -7.43
CA PRO A 170 1.96 2.71 -6.34
C PRO A 170 1.36 2.12 -5.05
N SER A 171 2.09 1.21 -4.41
CA SER A 171 1.64 0.49 -3.21
C SER A 171 2.73 0.34 -2.15
N ILE A 172 2.29 0.08 -0.92
CA ILE A 172 3.12 0.04 0.29
C ILE A 172 3.01 -1.33 0.95
N THR A 173 4.14 -2.02 1.10
CA THR A 173 4.22 -3.25 1.87
C THR A 173 4.64 -2.94 3.30
N SER A 174 3.67 -2.61 4.14
CA SER A 174 3.93 -2.31 5.55
C SER A 174 3.11 -3.19 6.50
N PRO A 175 3.75 -3.97 7.40
CA PRO A 175 3.07 -4.80 8.37
C PRO A 175 2.65 -4.04 9.63
N PHE A 176 1.38 -4.18 10.01
CA PHE A 176 0.82 -3.52 11.19
C PHE A 176 0.40 -4.53 12.25
N VAL A 177 0.83 -4.35 13.49
CA VAL A 177 0.33 -5.16 14.62
C VAL A 177 -0.98 -4.55 15.12
N ALA A 178 -2.06 -5.30 15.01
CA ALA A 178 -3.35 -4.97 15.60
C ALA A 178 -3.58 -5.78 16.88
N ASP A 179 -3.47 -5.10 18.01
CA ASP A 179 -3.81 -5.62 19.32
C ASP A 179 -4.95 -4.82 19.98
N ILE A 180 -5.68 -5.53 20.84
CA ILE A 180 -6.64 -4.97 21.78
C ILE A 180 -6.29 -5.40 23.20
N VAL A 181 -6.77 -4.66 24.19
CA VAL A 181 -6.62 -4.97 25.61
C VAL A 181 -7.98 -4.81 26.30
N PRO A 182 -8.23 -5.48 27.44
CA PRO A 182 -9.46 -5.28 28.20
C PRO A 182 -9.70 -3.80 28.52
N GLY A 183 -10.95 -3.36 28.40
CA GLY A 183 -11.34 -2.01 28.79
C GLY A 183 -11.35 -1.85 30.31
N ASP A 184 -10.95 -0.68 30.79
CA ASP A 184 -11.10 -0.30 32.19
C ASP A 184 -12.54 0.22 32.44
N PRO A 185 -13.36 -0.49 33.25
CA PRO A 185 -14.74 -0.10 33.51
C PRO A 185 -14.88 1.25 34.25
N GLU A 186 -13.82 1.76 34.88
CA GLU A 186 -13.81 3.10 35.47
C GLU A 186 -13.67 4.21 34.42
N ILE A 187 -13.13 3.88 33.24
CA ILE A 187 -12.83 4.84 32.16
C ILE A 187 -13.81 4.68 30.99
N THR A 188 -14.23 3.46 30.67
CA THR A 188 -15.01 3.15 29.48
C THR A 188 -15.97 1.98 29.69
N ASN A 189 -17.06 1.97 28.94
CA ASN A 189 -18.00 0.85 28.88
C ASN A 189 -17.66 -0.15 27.74
N LEU A 190 -16.56 0.06 27.02
CA LEU A 190 -16.10 -0.88 26.00
C LEU A 190 -15.45 -2.10 26.68
N SER A 191 -15.82 -3.32 26.27
CA SER A 191 -15.19 -4.55 26.77
C SER A 191 -13.70 -4.62 26.42
N TYR A 192 -13.32 -4.05 25.28
CA TYR A 192 -11.95 -3.96 24.81
C TYR A 192 -11.65 -2.57 24.26
N VAL A 193 -10.41 -2.11 24.46
CA VAL A 193 -9.88 -0.87 23.88
C VAL A 193 -8.67 -1.18 23.00
N LYS A 194 -8.27 -0.21 22.18
CA LYS A 194 -7.06 -0.32 21.36
C LYS A 194 -5.84 -0.48 22.26
N GLY A 195 -5.01 -1.48 21.95
CA GLY A 195 -3.71 -1.67 22.59
C GLY A 195 -2.64 -0.73 22.01
N ALA A 196 -1.41 -1.21 21.90
CA ALA A 196 -0.28 -0.42 21.40
C ALA A 196 -0.46 -0.06 19.92
N ARG A 197 -0.97 -1.01 19.15
CA ARG A 197 -1.29 -0.98 17.73
C ARG A 197 -0.18 -0.32 16.93
N ARG A 198 0.88 -1.05 16.57
CA ARG A 198 2.15 -0.47 16.10
C ARG A 198 2.66 -1.09 14.80
N TRP A 199 3.48 -0.35 14.08
CA TRP A 199 4.33 -0.90 13.03
C TRP A 199 5.40 -1.79 13.65
N ILE A 200 5.83 -2.81 12.92
CA ILE A 200 6.80 -3.79 13.39
C ILE A 200 8.03 -3.82 12.50
N ALA A 201 9.20 -3.72 13.13
CA ALA A 201 10.48 -3.96 12.49
C ALA A 201 10.78 -5.46 12.47
N GLY A 202 11.52 -5.89 11.46
CA GLY A 202 12.13 -7.21 11.40
C GLY A 202 13.49 -7.25 12.11
N PRO A 203 14.30 -8.28 11.84
CA PRO A 203 15.57 -8.48 12.52
C PRO A 203 16.55 -7.35 12.21
N ARG A 204 17.31 -6.94 13.22
CA ARG A 204 18.42 -5.97 13.11
C ARG A 204 18.05 -4.62 12.47
N GLY A 205 16.77 -4.23 12.50
CA GLY A 205 16.30 -2.99 11.88
C GLY A 205 15.90 -3.11 10.40
N LEU A 206 15.94 -4.32 9.83
CA LEU A 206 15.42 -4.62 8.49
C LEU A 206 13.90 -4.83 8.52
N PRO A 207 13.20 -4.80 7.37
CA PRO A 207 11.79 -5.20 7.29
C PRO A 207 11.58 -6.66 7.65
N LEU A 208 10.41 -6.99 8.22
CA LEU A 208 10.07 -8.37 8.60
C LEU A 208 9.75 -9.27 7.40
N PHE A 209 9.13 -8.71 6.37
CA PHE A 209 8.70 -9.43 5.16
C PHE A 209 9.62 -9.11 3.99
N LYS A 210 9.63 -9.94 2.95
CA LYS A 210 10.45 -9.78 1.73
C LYS A 210 10.20 -8.46 0.99
N PRO A 211 11.16 -7.93 0.22
CA PRO A 211 10.92 -6.82 -0.71
C PRO A 211 9.94 -7.20 -1.85
N PRO A 212 9.45 -6.24 -2.66
CA PRO A 212 9.67 -4.79 -2.51
C PRO A 212 8.84 -4.16 -1.39
N TYR A 213 9.36 -3.15 -0.70
CA TYR A 213 8.69 -2.46 0.42
C TYR A 213 7.77 -1.32 -0.02
N GLY A 214 8.06 -0.77 -1.19
CA GLY A 214 7.14 -0.01 -2.01
C GLY A 214 7.35 -0.38 -3.47
N ARG A 215 6.28 -0.36 -4.26
CA ARG A 215 6.33 -0.79 -5.67
C ARG A 215 5.32 -0.06 -6.52
N ILE A 216 5.54 -0.14 -7.83
CA ILE A 216 4.59 0.24 -8.87
C ILE A 216 4.19 -1.04 -9.58
N THR A 217 2.89 -1.32 -9.64
CA THR A 217 2.34 -2.45 -10.41
C THR A 217 1.54 -1.90 -11.57
N ALA A 218 1.91 -2.26 -12.80
CA ALA A 218 1.16 -1.94 -14.01
C ALA A 218 0.22 -3.10 -14.36
N ILE A 219 -1.05 -2.77 -14.59
CA ILE A 219 -2.10 -3.75 -14.89
C ILE A 219 -2.80 -3.34 -16.18
N ASP A 220 -2.95 -4.25 -17.12
CA ASP A 220 -3.84 -4.06 -18.26
C ASP A 220 -5.29 -4.25 -17.81
N MET A 221 -6.06 -3.16 -17.78
CA MET A 221 -7.44 -3.19 -17.32
C MET A 221 -8.42 -3.73 -18.37
N ASN A 222 -7.95 -4.05 -19.58
CA ASN A 222 -8.77 -4.78 -20.56
C ASN A 222 -8.84 -6.28 -20.23
N THR A 223 -7.79 -6.83 -19.59
CA THR A 223 -7.63 -8.27 -19.34
C THR A 223 -7.57 -8.63 -17.85
N GLY A 224 -7.11 -7.70 -17.02
CA GLY A 224 -6.78 -7.87 -15.60
C GLY A 224 -5.38 -8.42 -15.35
N GLU A 225 -4.53 -8.52 -16.38
CA GLU A 225 -3.18 -9.07 -16.28
C GLU A 225 -2.17 -8.04 -15.77
N HIS A 226 -1.22 -8.48 -14.95
CA HIS A 226 -0.07 -7.65 -14.56
C HIS A 226 0.92 -7.63 -15.72
N ILE A 227 1.31 -6.43 -16.15
CA ILE A 227 2.27 -6.25 -17.25
C ILE A 227 3.69 -6.23 -16.70
N TRP A 228 3.91 -5.44 -15.65
CA TRP A 228 5.19 -5.39 -14.95
C TRP A 228 4.97 -4.91 -13.49
N MET A 229 5.96 -5.19 -12.67
CA MET A 229 6.07 -4.67 -11.31
C MET A 229 7.51 -4.22 -11.08
N ALA A 230 7.69 -3.01 -10.56
CA ALA A 230 8.99 -2.44 -10.23
C ALA A 230 9.04 -1.95 -8.77
N PRO A 231 10.13 -2.18 -8.03
CA PRO A 231 10.39 -1.51 -6.75
C PRO A 231 10.38 0.02 -6.95
N ASN A 232 9.85 0.77 -5.98
CA ASN A 232 9.96 2.23 -5.98
C ASN A 232 10.90 2.69 -4.88
N GLY A 233 12.16 2.96 -5.27
CA GLY A 233 13.24 3.38 -4.40
C GLY A 233 14.17 2.25 -3.97
N ASP A 234 15.31 2.64 -3.41
CA ASP A 234 16.42 1.71 -3.21
C ASP A 234 16.17 0.76 -2.04
N GLY A 235 15.45 1.23 -1.01
CA GLY A 235 15.22 0.49 0.21
C GLY A 235 16.49 0.39 1.07
N PRO A 236 16.57 -0.54 2.02
CA PRO A 236 17.68 -0.65 2.95
C PRO A 236 18.92 -1.35 2.35
N ILE A 237 19.23 -1.16 1.06
CA ILE A 237 20.38 -1.85 0.41
C ILE A 237 21.73 -1.49 1.02
N ASP A 238 21.86 -0.29 1.60
CA ASP A 238 23.05 0.16 2.31
C ASP A 238 23.16 -0.39 3.74
N HIS A 239 22.23 -1.24 4.17
CA HIS A 239 22.27 -1.85 5.49
C HIS A 239 23.50 -2.78 5.63
N PRO A 240 24.25 -2.76 6.75
CA PRO A 240 25.47 -3.55 6.91
C PRO A 240 25.31 -5.07 6.69
N ASP A 241 24.13 -5.62 6.95
CA ASP A 241 23.84 -7.05 6.69
C ASP A 241 23.45 -7.34 5.22
N LEU A 242 23.26 -6.32 4.37
CA LEU A 242 22.81 -6.44 2.98
C LEU A 242 23.83 -5.94 1.94
N VAL A 243 24.76 -5.04 2.30
CA VAL A 243 25.71 -4.40 1.37
C VAL A 243 26.53 -5.39 0.53
N ASP A 244 26.87 -6.55 1.09
CA ASP A 244 27.70 -7.57 0.41
C ASP A 244 26.87 -8.50 -0.51
N LEU A 245 25.54 -8.32 -0.58
CA LEU A 245 24.63 -9.18 -1.33
C LEU A 245 24.34 -8.69 -2.77
N ASP A 246 24.87 -7.53 -3.17
CA ASP A 246 24.70 -6.94 -4.51
C ASP A 246 23.22 -6.89 -4.96
N LEU A 247 22.36 -6.41 -4.05
CA LEU A 247 20.92 -6.35 -4.28
C LEU A 247 20.56 -5.15 -5.16
N GLY A 248 19.63 -5.36 -6.09
CA GLY A 248 18.94 -4.26 -6.77
C GLY A 248 17.97 -3.53 -5.83
N GLN A 249 17.20 -2.60 -6.39
CA GLN A 249 16.22 -1.82 -5.63
C GLN A 249 15.24 -2.70 -4.85
N LEU A 250 15.05 -2.39 -3.56
CA LEU A 250 14.16 -3.12 -2.66
C LEU A 250 12.87 -2.35 -2.38
N GLY A 251 12.72 -1.12 -2.85
CA GLY A 251 11.57 -0.27 -2.62
C GLY A 251 11.59 0.39 -1.24
N LEU A 252 10.93 1.54 -1.13
CA LEU A 252 10.69 2.23 0.15
C LEU A 252 9.19 2.33 0.42
N PRO A 253 8.73 2.19 1.68
CA PRO A 253 7.31 2.20 2.04
C PRO A 253 6.71 3.62 2.06
N GLY A 254 7.05 4.45 1.08
CA GLY A 254 6.59 5.84 0.94
C GLY A 254 5.25 5.97 0.20
N ARG A 255 4.74 7.21 0.11
CA ARG A 255 3.40 7.54 -0.43
C ARG A 255 3.41 8.49 -1.62
N PRO A 256 4.12 8.17 -2.71
CA PRO A 256 4.17 9.04 -3.86
C PRO A 256 2.91 8.90 -4.72
N SER A 257 2.39 10.02 -5.21
CA SER A 257 1.29 10.01 -6.19
C SER A 257 1.84 10.01 -7.61
N PRO A 258 1.30 9.19 -8.52
CA PRO A 258 1.79 9.08 -9.89
C PRO A 258 1.28 10.24 -10.75
N LEU A 259 2.13 10.72 -11.65
CA LEU A 259 1.73 11.56 -12.78
C LEU A 259 2.04 10.80 -14.07
N LEU A 260 1.00 10.58 -14.87
CA LEU A 260 1.14 9.90 -16.15
C LEU A 260 1.01 10.88 -17.30
N THR A 261 1.94 10.79 -18.25
CA THR A 261 1.86 11.48 -19.53
C THR A 261 1.59 10.48 -20.65
N LYS A 262 1.49 10.97 -21.88
CA LYS A 262 1.35 10.12 -23.06
C LYS A 262 2.53 9.14 -23.21
N THR A 263 3.71 9.44 -22.68
CA THR A 263 4.93 8.64 -22.92
C THR A 263 5.56 8.09 -21.65
N LEU A 264 5.43 8.78 -20.51
CA LEU A 264 6.18 8.47 -19.30
C LEU A 264 5.29 8.47 -18.05
N LEU A 265 5.67 7.65 -17.08
CA LEU A 265 5.13 7.68 -15.73
C LEU A 265 6.13 8.38 -14.82
N PHE A 266 5.71 9.41 -14.09
CA PHE A 266 6.53 10.12 -13.12
C PHE A 266 6.09 9.78 -11.70
N LEU A 267 7.06 9.51 -10.82
CA LEU A 267 6.80 9.18 -9.42
C LEU A 267 7.97 9.63 -8.55
N GLY A 268 7.66 10.21 -7.39
CA GLY A 268 8.63 10.39 -6.32
C GLY A 268 8.73 9.15 -5.43
N GLU A 269 9.32 9.29 -4.26
CA GLU A 269 9.30 8.25 -3.24
C GLU A 269 8.44 8.61 -2.02
N GLY A 270 7.95 9.85 -1.91
CA GLY A 270 7.20 10.31 -0.73
C GLY A 270 8.07 11.15 0.20
N LEU A 271 7.77 11.17 1.50
CA LEU A 271 8.46 12.02 2.48
C LEU A 271 9.81 11.42 2.91
N THR A 272 10.83 12.25 3.04
CA THR A 272 12.22 11.88 3.41
C THR A 272 12.46 11.68 4.91
N ASN A 273 11.47 11.96 5.76
CA ASN A 273 11.60 11.75 7.20
C ASN A 273 10.44 10.95 7.79
N GLN A 274 10.66 10.48 9.01
CA GLN A 274 9.60 9.86 9.80
C GLN A 274 8.59 10.92 10.19
N ARG A 275 7.31 10.61 10.05
CA ARG A 275 6.24 11.37 10.70
C ARG A 275 6.29 11.12 12.22
N PRO A 276 6.57 12.13 13.06
CA PRO A 276 6.55 11.98 14.51
C PRO A 276 5.11 11.89 15.00
N GLY A 277 4.87 10.92 15.87
CA GLY A 277 3.53 10.59 16.34
C GLY A 277 2.86 9.55 15.44
N GLY A 278 2.18 8.61 16.09
CA GLY A 278 1.50 7.50 15.42
C GLY A 278 2.40 6.27 15.34
N ARG A 279 2.26 5.36 16.31
CA ARG A 279 2.40 3.90 16.15
C ARG A 279 3.72 3.35 15.55
N ILE A 280 4.70 4.19 15.20
CA ILE A 280 6.05 3.85 14.77
C ILE A 280 6.92 3.76 16.04
N PRO A 281 7.61 2.63 16.30
CA PRO A 281 8.59 2.53 17.38
C PRO A 281 9.69 3.60 17.25
N ALA A 282 10.14 4.18 18.36
CA ALA A 282 11.11 5.28 18.36
C ALA A 282 12.49 4.89 17.80
N ASP A 283 12.81 3.60 17.82
CA ASP A 283 14.03 2.97 17.34
C ASP A 283 13.90 2.37 15.93
N MET A 284 12.73 2.47 15.30
CA MET A 284 12.54 2.02 13.92
C MET A 284 13.36 2.91 12.97
N PRO A 285 14.17 2.36 12.05
CA PRO A 285 14.86 3.13 11.02
C PRO A 285 13.89 3.82 10.04
N VAL A 286 14.30 4.95 9.44
CA VAL A 286 13.44 5.71 8.51
C VAL A 286 13.17 4.94 7.21
N GLU A 287 14.13 4.14 6.77
CA GLU A 287 14.12 3.35 5.54
C GLU A 287 13.03 2.27 5.54
N ILE A 288 12.57 1.88 6.73
CA ILE A 288 11.50 0.89 6.91
C ILE A 288 10.23 1.50 7.52
N ALA A 289 10.29 2.77 7.93
CA ALA A 289 9.18 3.45 8.55
C ALA A 289 8.09 3.74 7.52
N THR A 290 6.85 3.37 7.84
CA THR A 290 5.74 3.55 6.90
C THR A 290 5.49 5.03 6.60
N ASN A 291 5.22 5.33 5.32
CA ASN A 291 5.12 6.67 4.75
C ASN A 291 6.45 7.43 4.66
N SER A 292 7.58 6.78 4.94
CA SER A 292 8.90 7.33 4.71
C SER A 292 9.46 6.72 3.42
N GLY A 293 9.69 7.59 2.44
CA GLY A 293 10.37 7.31 1.20
C GLY A 293 11.75 7.95 1.19
N GLY A 294 12.17 8.41 0.02
CA GLY A 294 13.42 9.15 -0.17
C GLY A 294 13.25 10.35 -1.10
N PRO A 295 14.38 11.00 -1.44
CA PRO A 295 14.40 12.26 -2.19
C PRO A 295 14.30 12.06 -3.70
N MET A 296 14.28 10.82 -4.20
CA MET A 296 14.36 10.60 -5.64
C MET A 296 13.03 10.89 -6.35
N PHE A 297 13.13 11.53 -7.51
CA PHE A 297 12.04 11.70 -8.45
C PHE A 297 12.42 11.08 -9.79
N ARG A 298 11.57 10.18 -10.28
CA ARG A 298 11.89 9.33 -11.43
C ARG A 298 10.84 9.41 -12.52
N ALA A 299 11.30 9.21 -13.75
CA ALA A 299 10.48 8.91 -14.91
C ALA A 299 10.71 7.46 -15.32
N TYR A 300 9.62 6.73 -15.47
CA TYR A 300 9.57 5.33 -15.86
C TYR A 300 8.99 5.18 -17.27
N SER A 301 9.55 4.22 -18.02
CA SER A 301 8.89 3.67 -19.20
C SER A 301 7.54 3.07 -18.80
N LYS A 302 6.47 3.54 -19.43
CA LYS A 302 5.11 3.03 -19.21
C LYS A 302 4.95 1.56 -19.62
N GLU A 303 5.75 1.10 -20.58
CA GLU A 303 5.67 -0.24 -21.16
C GLU A 303 6.44 -1.27 -20.35
N SER A 304 7.61 -0.91 -19.81
CA SER A 304 8.53 -1.85 -19.15
C SER A 304 8.74 -1.62 -17.66
N GLY A 305 8.41 -0.44 -17.14
CA GLY A 305 8.74 -0.04 -15.78
C GLY A 305 10.22 0.33 -15.57
N GLU A 306 11.01 0.39 -16.64
CA GLU A 306 12.42 0.80 -16.55
C GLU A 306 12.54 2.30 -16.25
N ILE A 307 13.48 2.66 -15.38
CA ILE A 307 13.82 4.06 -15.10
C ILE A 307 14.55 4.63 -16.32
N VAL A 308 14.01 5.68 -16.94
CA VAL A 308 14.62 6.35 -18.09
C VAL A 308 15.24 7.71 -17.73
N TRP A 309 14.85 8.26 -16.59
CA TRP A 309 15.41 9.47 -16.03
C TRP A 309 15.14 9.53 -14.53
N GLU A 310 16.08 10.08 -13.78
CA GLU A 310 15.92 10.34 -12.35
C GLU A 310 16.71 11.55 -11.90
N THR A 311 16.28 12.15 -10.80
CA THR A 311 16.98 13.23 -10.12
C THR A 311 16.75 13.14 -8.62
N GLU A 312 17.74 13.57 -7.85
CA GLU A 312 17.63 13.74 -6.41
C GLU A 312 17.06 15.13 -6.12
N LEU A 313 16.00 15.20 -5.32
CA LEU A 313 15.40 16.45 -4.83
C LEU A 313 16.01 16.85 -3.48
N GLU A 314 15.90 18.12 -3.09
CA GLU A 314 16.37 18.56 -1.77
C GLU A 314 15.51 18.02 -0.60
N ALA A 315 14.30 17.54 -0.90
CA ALA A 315 13.41 16.85 0.01
C ALA A 315 12.44 15.94 -0.75
N GLY A 316 11.81 15.02 -0.01
CA GLY A 316 10.79 14.13 -0.56
C GLY A 316 9.56 14.85 -1.14
N THR A 317 8.88 14.18 -2.08
CA THR A 317 7.65 14.69 -2.69
C THR A 317 6.50 14.71 -1.67
N SER A 318 5.87 15.87 -1.50
CA SER A 318 4.83 16.13 -0.49
C SER A 318 3.41 16.19 -1.05
N GLY A 319 3.26 16.19 -2.38
CA GLY A 319 1.98 16.22 -3.06
C GLY A 319 2.05 15.64 -4.48
N PRO A 320 0.90 15.49 -5.16
CA PRO A 320 0.86 14.93 -6.50
C PRO A 320 1.54 15.84 -7.51
N PRO A 321 2.47 15.31 -8.33
CA PRO A 321 3.06 16.08 -9.42
C PRO A 321 2.01 16.40 -10.48
N ILE A 322 2.17 17.54 -11.15
CA ILE A 322 1.30 17.96 -12.26
C ILE A 322 2.12 18.27 -13.50
N SER A 323 1.47 18.29 -14.67
CA SER A 323 2.05 18.82 -15.90
C SER A 323 1.23 19.96 -16.46
N TYR A 324 1.89 20.95 -17.07
CA TYR A 324 1.25 22.06 -17.74
C TYR A 324 2.10 22.57 -18.91
N LEU A 325 1.48 23.36 -19.80
CA LEU A 325 2.16 24.08 -20.87
C LEU A 325 2.31 25.55 -20.49
N TYR A 326 3.49 26.12 -20.71
CA TYR A 326 3.73 27.55 -20.62
C TYR A 326 4.64 28.00 -21.77
N GLU A 327 4.17 28.99 -22.55
CA GLU A 327 4.88 29.51 -23.73
C GLU A 327 5.29 28.42 -24.76
N GLY A 328 4.47 27.37 -24.90
CA GLY A 328 4.71 26.27 -25.84
C GLY A 328 5.61 25.15 -25.30
N GLU A 329 6.09 25.28 -24.07
CA GLU A 329 6.99 24.33 -23.42
C GLU A 329 6.24 23.54 -22.33
N GLN A 330 6.50 22.24 -22.24
CA GLN A 330 5.90 21.39 -21.21
C GLN A 330 6.74 21.40 -19.94
N PHE A 331 6.05 21.57 -18.81
CA PHE A 331 6.64 21.53 -17.48
C PHE A 331 6.02 20.41 -16.66
N ILE A 332 6.84 19.84 -15.77
CA ILE A 332 6.42 19.01 -14.64
C ILE A 332 6.66 19.80 -13.37
N LEU A 333 5.64 19.96 -12.54
CA LEU A 333 5.73 20.65 -11.26
C LEU A 333 5.54 19.65 -10.12
N VAL A 334 6.44 19.68 -9.15
CA VAL A 334 6.43 18.78 -8.00
C VAL A 334 6.50 19.63 -6.73
N ALA A 335 5.61 19.37 -5.79
CA ALA A 335 5.73 19.91 -4.45
C ALA A 335 6.69 19.05 -3.63
N ILE A 336 7.71 19.67 -3.07
CA ILE A 336 8.65 19.01 -2.15
C ILE A 336 8.57 19.68 -0.78
N GLY A 337 9.01 18.96 0.24
CA GLY A 337 9.15 19.50 1.58
C GLY A 337 8.74 18.52 2.66
N ASP A 338 9.24 18.77 3.85
CA ASP A 338 9.04 17.88 4.98
C ASP A 338 9.19 18.67 6.31
N ARG A 339 9.44 18.00 7.43
CA ARG A 339 9.61 18.67 8.72
C ARG A 339 10.90 19.48 8.88
N GLN A 340 11.92 19.17 8.10
CA GLN A 340 13.25 19.77 8.16
C GLN A 340 13.50 20.70 6.97
N TYR A 341 12.78 20.51 5.87
CA TYR A 341 12.88 21.28 4.64
C TYR A 341 11.62 22.10 4.37
N SER A 342 11.79 23.40 4.10
CA SER A 342 10.66 24.30 3.85
C SER A 342 9.93 23.95 2.55
N PRO A 343 8.58 23.92 2.51
CA PRO A 343 7.87 23.52 1.31
C PRO A 343 8.16 24.44 0.12
N GLU A 344 8.41 23.85 -1.06
CA GLU A 344 8.60 24.56 -2.31
C GLU A 344 8.02 23.79 -3.51
N LEU A 345 7.99 24.47 -4.66
CA LEU A 345 7.56 23.91 -5.93
C LEU A 345 8.75 23.85 -6.88
N VAL A 346 9.12 22.64 -7.29
CA VAL A 346 10.21 22.40 -8.25
C VAL A 346 9.60 22.17 -9.63
N ALA A 347 10.04 22.96 -10.61
CA ALA A 347 9.57 22.88 -12.00
C ALA A 347 10.67 22.32 -12.91
N PHE A 348 10.36 21.23 -13.61
CA PHE A 348 11.21 20.63 -14.64
C PHE A 348 10.66 20.99 -16.01
N LYS A 349 11.48 21.66 -16.84
CA LYS A 349 11.19 21.82 -18.26
C LYS A 349 11.52 20.51 -18.98
N LEU A 350 10.56 19.96 -19.73
CA LEU A 350 10.81 18.80 -20.58
C LEU A 350 11.51 19.23 -21.89
N PRO A 351 12.37 18.36 -22.46
CA PRO A 351 13.20 18.68 -23.62
C PRO A 351 12.42 18.89 -24.92
#